data_AF-A0A7I0HUD2-F1
#
_entry.id   AF-A0A7I0HUD2-F1
#
_cell.length_a   1.000
_cell.length_b   1.000
_cell.length_c   1.000
_cell.angle_alpha   90.00
_cell.angle_beta   90.00
_cell.angle_gamma   90.00
#
_symmetry.space_group_name_H-M   'P 1'
#
loop_
_entity.id
_entity.type
_entity.pdbx_description
1 polymer ?
#
loop_
_entity_poly.entity_id
_entity_poly.type
_entity_poly.pdbx_seq_one_letter_code
_entity_poly.pdbx_strand_id
1 'polypeptide(L)'
;MKVFIHRNVSSIVSIFISIVSLEIFVWIPKTLFSSKVESKVFNFGFYHLSLNPWSKNTPLDQFFTPWFLWISGLVTSPEDIVMILHWITIVSGVLYVAYFSKRIHWSFAIGLSFLLASSPLYLIFQTWIGFSDSITFFLITLYLILLYCELQTKVKVVLLSLVLFLGMTNHFFQFLVIVFLLNVSFLIFYKEKLKILIGAIFFAFILYALFLVFIFNHTLIIWNHSRVSTFSQMWGNEFVRMNTSEPSLGTLGLFHGLWPVVILLFIRMPISILVFFVCYLISMLTYDTGRVFAILSTPILILFSIENWKSSSVLIQRGWILLTILSPLICSLYPLFYKWDGRIIYLL
;
A
#
# COMPACT_ATOMS: atom_id res chain seq x y z
N MET A 1 5.59 -9.71 -32.81
CA MET A 1 6.97 -9.27 -32.49
C MET A 1 7.01 -8.87 -31.01
N LYS A 2 7.60 -9.69 -30.13
CA LYS A 2 7.80 -9.33 -28.72
C LYS A 2 8.97 -8.35 -28.66
N VAL A 3 8.65 -7.07 -28.49
CA VAL A 3 9.65 -6.00 -28.35
C VAL A 3 10.11 -5.99 -26.90
N PHE A 4 11.01 -6.90 -26.54
CA PHE A 4 11.77 -6.79 -25.30
C PHE A 4 12.94 -5.85 -25.59
N ILE A 5 12.72 -4.54 -25.44
CA ILE A 5 13.84 -3.61 -25.32
C ILE A 5 13.90 -3.24 -23.85
N HIS A 6 14.86 -3.82 -23.14
CA HIS A 6 15.41 -3.18 -21.95
C HIS A 6 16.06 -1.86 -22.40
N ARG A 7 15.26 -0.83 -22.67
CA ARG A 7 15.77 0.53 -22.82
C ARG A 7 15.99 1.02 -21.41
N ASN A 8 17.23 0.95 -20.93
CA ASN A 8 17.63 1.84 -19.84
C ASN A 8 17.32 3.25 -20.32
N VAL A 9 16.26 3.82 -19.77
CA VAL A 9 15.88 5.21 -20.06
C VAL A 9 16.98 6.09 -19.47
N SER A 10 17.33 7.16 -20.19
CA SER A 10 18.30 8.15 -19.70
C SER A 10 17.94 8.59 -18.29
N SER A 11 18.93 8.68 -17.39
CA SER A 11 18.72 9.15 -16.02
C SER A 11 18.05 10.54 -16.00
N ILE A 12 18.32 11.38 -17.00
CA ILE A 12 17.69 12.72 -17.14
C ILE A 12 16.18 12.59 -17.33
N VAL A 13 15.74 11.71 -18.23
CA VAL A 13 14.30 11.48 -18.46
C VAL A 13 13.66 10.92 -17.19
N SER A 14 14.33 9.99 -16.50
CA SER A 14 13.81 9.45 -15.24
C SER A 14 13.64 10.53 -14.17
N ILE A 15 14.61 11.43 -14.01
CA ILE A 15 14.53 12.56 -13.07
C ILE A 15 13.37 13.47 -13.45
N PHE A 16 13.23 13.81 -14.73
CA PHE A 16 12.12 14.62 -15.22
C PHE A 16 10.75 13.99 -14.91
N ILE A 17 10.60 12.68 -15.18
CA ILE A 17 9.37 11.95 -14.84
C ILE A 17 9.11 11.93 -13.33
N SER A 18 10.14 11.79 -12.50
CA SER A 18 10.00 11.88 -11.05
C SER A 18 9.50 13.25 -10.60
N ILE A 19 10.00 14.35 -11.18
CA ILE A 19 9.53 15.71 -10.89
C ILE A 19 8.07 15.88 -11.32
N VAL A 20 7.71 15.46 -12.53
CA VAL A 20 6.31 15.50 -13.00
C VAL A 20 5.40 14.67 -12.09
N SER A 21 5.87 13.51 -11.63
CA SER A 21 5.09 12.65 -10.73
C SER A 21 4.87 13.28 -9.35
N LEU A 22 5.84 14.07 -8.86
CA LEU A 22 5.68 14.82 -7.62
C LEU A 22 4.49 15.78 -7.72
N GLU A 23 4.41 16.55 -8.80
CA GLU A 23 3.29 17.45 -9.07
C GLU A 23 1.95 16.69 -9.15
N ILE A 24 1.94 15.53 -9.82
CA ILE A 24 0.75 14.67 -9.90
C ILE A 24 0.30 14.23 -8.50
N PHE A 25 1.22 13.77 -7.65
CA PHE A 25 0.90 13.30 -6.29
C PHE A 25 0.50 14.42 -5.33
N VAL A 26 0.93 15.66 -5.58
CA VAL A 26 0.52 16.83 -4.80
C VAL A 26 -0.86 17.33 -5.25
N TRP A 27 -1.09 17.44 -6.55
CA TRP A 27 -2.24 18.15 -7.10
C TRP A 27 -3.49 17.28 -7.28
N ILE A 28 -3.34 16.09 -7.88
CA ILE A 28 -4.51 15.25 -8.22
C ILE A 28 -5.25 14.79 -6.97
N PRO A 29 -4.60 14.18 -5.95
CA PRO A 29 -5.32 13.69 -4.78
C PRO A 29 -6.02 14.82 -4.02
N LYS A 30 -5.41 16.01 -3.93
CA LYS A 30 -6.03 17.18 -3.26
C LYS A 30 -7.28 17.66 -3.99
N THR A 31 -7.29 17.56 -5.31
CA THR A 31 -8.42 17.98 -6.15
C THR A 31 -9.56 16.95 -6.12
N LEU A 32 -9.23 15.66 -6.06
CA LEU A 32 -10.20 14.56 -6.05
C LEU A 32 -10.77 14.26 -4.65
N PHE A 33 -9.97 14.39 -3.60
CA PHE A 33 -10.29 13.94 -2.25
C PHE A 33 -10.10 15.10 -1.25
N SER A 34 -11.09 15.98 -1.13
CA SER A 34 -11.05 17.04 -0.12
C SER A 34 -11.61 16.53 1.21
N SER A 35 -10.80 16.54 2.27
CA SER A 35 -11.31 16.34 3.64
C SER A 35 -10.78 17.44 4.57
N LYS A 36 -11.56 17.78 5.59
CA LYS A 36 -11.15 18.78 6.59
C LYS A 36 -9.96 18.24 7.39
N VAL A 37 -9.03 19.10 7.78
CA VAL A 37 -7.88 18.69 8.61
C VAL A 37 -8.37 18.06 9.91
N GLU A 38 -9.45 18.57 10.49
CA GLU A 38 -10.12 18.01 11.66
C GLU A 38 -10.49 16.53 11.47
N SER A 39 -11.05 16.12 10.32
CA SER A 39 -11.35 14.70 10.05
C SER A 39 -10.09 13.85 9.89
N LYS A 40 -8.99 14.45 9.42
CA LYS A 40 -7.67 13.80 9.37
C LYS A 40 -7.01 13.72 10.74
N VAL A 41 -7.43 14.52 11.74
CA VAL A 41 -6.89 14.70 13.10
C VAL A 41 -7.79 14.09 14.20
N PHE A 42 -9.02 13.65 13.90
CA PHE A 42 -9.99 13.21 14.92
C PHE A 42 -9.84 11.75 15.43
N ASN A 43 -8.84 10.98 14.96
CA ASN A 43 -8.67 9.55 15.30
C ASN A 43 -7.41 9.23 16.15
N PHE A 44 -6.83 10.19 16.87
CA PHE A 44 -5.44 10.09 17.34
C PHE A 44 -5.30 9.50 18.74
N GLY A 45 -5.31 8.17 18.82
CA GLY A 45 -4.52 7.46 19.83
C GLY A 45 -3.01 7.49 19.52
N PHE A 46 -2.63 7.78 18.27
CA PHE A 46 -1.24 7.78 17.79
C PHE A 46 -0.40 8.99 18.22
N TYR A 47 -1.01 10.17 18.41
CA TYR A 47 -0.25 11.36 18.81
C TYR A 47 0.44 11.14 20.17
N HIS A 48 -0.30 10.67 21.17
CA HIS A 48 0.28 10.33 22.47
C HIS A 48 1.37 9.24 22.38
N LEU A 49 1.20 8.24 21.51
CA LEU A 49 2.21 7.21 21.26
C LEU A 49 3.48 7.77 20.58
N SER A 50 3.35 8.81 19.75
CA SER A 50 4.49 9.47 19.12
C SER A 50 5.28 10.36 20.08
N LEU A 51 4.69 10.78 21.19
CA LEU A 51 5.39 11.51 22.25
C LEU A 51 6.18 10.58 23.18
N ASN A 52 5.68 9.35 23.39
CA ASN A 52 6.39 8.31 24.11
C ASN A 52 5.97 6.90 23.64
N PRO A 53 6.75 6.25 22.76
CA PRO A 53 6.43 4.92 22.24
C PRO A 53 6.75 3.80 23.24
N TRP A 54 7.38 4.09 24.38
CA TRP A 54 7.90 3.10 25.35
C TRP A 54 6.95 2.82 26.52
N SER A 55 5.64 2.95 26.31
CA SER A 55 4.63 2.81 27.36
C SER A 55 4.06 1.39 27.45
N LYS A 56 3.45 1.04 28.60
CA LYS A 56 2.68 -0.21 28.77
C LYS A 56 1.52 -0.34 27.78
N ASN A 57 1.01 0.78 27.27
CA ASN A 57 -0.15 0.81 26.38
C ASN A 57 0.23 0.76 24.89
N THR A 58 1.54 0.71 24.57
CA THR A 58 1.98 0.69 23.18
C THR A 58 1.53 -0.60 22.49
N PRO A 59 0.74 -0.51 21.40
CA PRO A 59 0.37 -1.68 20.61
C PRO A 59 1.59 -2.22 19.88
N LEU A 60 2.00 -3.44 20.24
CA LEU A 60 3.20 -4.09 19.71
C LEU A 60 3.15 -4.28 18.18
N ASP A 61 1.95 -4.53 17.64
CA ASP A 61 1.70 -4.71 16.21
C ASP A 61 1.83 -3.42 15.39
N GLN A 62 2.06 -2.28 16.06
CA GLN A 62 2.15 -0.93 15.48
C GLN A 62 3.34 -0.12 15.99
N PHE A 63 4.32 -0.76 16.64
CA PHE A 63 5.41 -0.09 17.33
C PHE A 63 6.25 0.86 16.45
N PHE A 64 6.51 0.49 15.19
CA PHE A 64 7.50 1.19 14.36
C PHE A 64 7.10 2.63 13.99
N THR A 65 5.84 2.89 13.63
CA THR A 65 5.41 4.25 13.25
C THR A 65 5.54 5.25 14.41
N PRO A 66 4.99 4.99 15.62
CA PRO A 66 5.18 5.87 16.77
C PRO A 66 6.65 6.04 17.14
N TRP A 67 7.43 4.96 17.10
CA TRP A 67 8.88 5.03 17.36
C TRP A 67 9.61 5.92 16.35
N PHE A 68 9.30 5.77 15.05
CA PHE A 68 9.86 6.60 13.99
C PHE A 68 9.49 8.08 14.16
N LEU A 69 8.22 8.37 14.47
CA LEU A 69 7.76 9.74 14.70
C LEU A 69 8.44 10.35 15.94
N TRP A 70 8.57 9.58 17.02
CA TRP A 70 9.24 10.01 18.25
C TRP A 70 10.72 10.33 18.02
N ILE A 71 11.47 9.40 17.41
CA ILE A 71 12.92 9.57 17.22
C ILE A 71 13.26 10.67 16.20
N SER A 72 12.30 11.03 15.32
CA SER A 72 12.48 12.15 14.39
C SER A 72 12.63 13.50 15.10
N GLY A 73 12.03 13.65 16.30
CA GLY A 73 11.98 14.92 17.01
C GLY A 73 11.17 16.01 16.31
N LEU A 74 10.42 15.68 15.25
CA LEU A 74 9.68 16.63 14.42
C LEU A 74 8.20 16.81 14.85
N VAL A 75 7.72 16.02 15.80
CA VAL A 75 6.31 16.03 16.21
C VAL A 75 6.13 16.94 17.43
N THR A 76 5.50 18.09 17.21
CA THR A 76 5.10 19.03 18.27
C THR A 76 3.58 19.18 18.40
N SER A 77 2.86 18.81 17.35
CA SER A 77 1.41 18.88 17.23
C SER A 77 0.87 17.71 16.39
N PRO A 78 -0.43 17.36 16.50
CA PRO A 78 -1.06 16.34 15.64
C PRO A 78 -0.95 16.64 14.14
N GLU A 79 -0.95 17.92 13.77
CA GLU A 79 -0.79 18.40 12.39
C GLU A 79 0.55 17.99 11.79
N ASP A 80 1.61 17.97 12.60
CA ASP A 80 2.95 17.53 12.16
C ASP A 80 2.94 16.06 11.73
N ILE A 81 2.21 15.20 12.46
CA ILE A 81 2.06 13.78 12.09
C ILE A 81 1.38 13.66 10.73
N VAL A 82 0.29 14.39 10.53
CA VAL A 82 -0.45 14.42 9.27
C VAL A 82 0.47 14.83 8.12
N MET A 83 1.26 15.90 8.31
CA MET A 83 2.20 16.40 7.32
C MET A 83 3.31 15.39 7.00
N ILE A 84 3.94 14.79 8.02
CA ILE A 84 5.02 13.81 7.85
C ILE A 84 4.51 12.58 7.08
N LEU A 85 3.39 12.00 7.51
CA LEU A 85 2.84 10.79 6.88
C LEU A 85 2.34 11.08 5.45
N HIS A 86 1.80 12.27 5.20
CA HIS A 86 1.44 12.71 3.87
C HIS A 86 2.68 12.82 2.96
N TRP A 87 3.77 13.42 3.44
CA TRP A 87 5.03 13.48 2.70
C TRP A 87 5.62 12.10 2.41
N ILE A 88 5.60 11.19 3.39
CA ILE A 88 6.04 9.80 3.20
C ILE A 88 5.21 9.11 2.11
N THR A 89 3.91 9.37 2.05
CA THR A 89 3.03 8.83 1.01
C THR A 89 3.44 9.32 -0.37
N ILE A 90 3.66 10.64 -0.53
CA ILE A 90 4.14 11.25 -1.78
C ILE A 90 5.50 10.67 -2.19
N VAL A 91 6.46 10.64 -1.26
CA VAL A 91 7.81 10.10 -1.50
C VAL A 91 7.74 8.63 -1.93
N SER A 92 6.86 7.83 -1.34
CA SER A 92 6.64 6.44 -1.75
C SER A 92 6.20 6.34 -3.21
N GLY A 93 5.22 7.15 -3.62
CA GLY A 93 4.77 7.23 -5.01
C GLY A 93 5.89 7.64 -5.97
N VAL A 94 6.64 8.70 -5.63
CA VAL A 94 7.76 9.20 -6.45
C VAL A 94 8.86 8.15 -6.57
N LEU A 95 9.17 7.40 -5.52
CA LEU A 95 10.17 6.32 -5.56
C LEU A 95 9.77 5.20 -6.53
N TYR A 96 8.50 4.78 -6.53
CA TYR A 96 8.00 3.82 -7.53
C TYR A 96 8.20 4.33 -8.95
N VAL A 97 7.77 5.57 -9.19
CA VAL A 97 7.82 6.20 -10.51
C VAL A 97 9.27 6.36 -10.98
N ALA A 98 10.16 6.83 -10.11
CA ALA A 98 11.59 6.95 -10.40
C ALA A 98 12.20 5.60 -10.81
N TYR A 99 11.96 4.57 -10.00
CA TYR A 99 12.54 3.25 -10.24
C TYR A 99 12.03 2.62 -11.54
N PHE A 100 10.71 2.60 -11.74
CA PHE A 100 10.11 1.95 -12.90
C PHE A 100 10.21 2.78 -14.19
N SER A 101 10.38 4.11 -14.11
CA SER A 101 10.69 4.95 -15.27
C SER A 101 12.02 4.52 -15.89
N LYS A 102 13.03 4.29 -15.06
CA LYS A 102 14.35 3.84 -15.49
C LYS A 102 14.37 2.39 -15.96
N ARG A 103 13.71 1.49 -15.21
CA ARG A 103 13.83 0.04 -15.39
C ARG A 103 12.83 -0.57 -16.38
N ILE A 104 11.66 0.04 -16.55
CA ILE A 104 10.60 -0.48 -17.43
C ILE A 104 10.44 0.46 -18.62
N HIS A 105 9.82 1.62 -18.41
CA HIS A 105 9.58 2.61 -19.45
C HIS A 105 9.06 3.90 -18.81
N TRP A 106 9.48 5.06 -19.32
CA TRP A 106 9.04 6.36 -18.81
C TRP A 106 7.51 6.56 -18.91
N SER A 107 6.89 6.11 -20.01
CA SER A 107 5.44 6.28 -20.20
C SER A 107 4.62 5.37 -19.29
N PHE A 108 5.15 4.18 -18.96
CA PHE A 108 4.55 3.32 -17.94
C PHE A 108 4.59 4.02 -16.59
N ALA A 109 5.72 4.62 -16.25
CA ALA A 109 5.91 5.33 -14.98
C ALA A 109 5.00 6.57 -14.86
N ILE A 110 4.77 7.33 -15.94
CA ILE A 110 3.74 8.37 -15.96
C ILE A 110 2.36 7.76 -15.69
N GLY A 111 1.95 6.72 -16.43
CA GLY A 111 0.66 6.08 -16.19
C GLY A 111 0.50 5.53 -14.77
N LEU A 112 1.58 5.00 -14.20
CA LEU A 112 1.64 4.55 -12.81
C LEU A 112 1.40 5.70 -11.82
N SER A 113 1.90 6.91 -12.10
CA SER A 113 1.65 8.08 -11.25
C SER A 113 0.17 8.45 -11.21
N PHE A 114 -0.52 8.47 -12.37
CA PHE A 114 -1.96 8.72 -12.44
C PHE A 114 -2.77 7.61 -11.77
N LEU A 115 -2.39 6.35 -11.98
CA LEU A 115 -3.02 5.18 -11.36
C LEU A 115 -2.94 5.28 -9.83
N LEU A 116 -1.76 5.56 -9.29
CA LEU A 116 -1.56 5.69 -7.84
C LEU A 116 -2.31 6.91 -7.28
N ALA A 117 -2.17 8.08 -7.91
CA ALA A 117 -2.82 9.31 -7.45
C ALA A 117 -4.35 9.24 -7.46
N SER A 118 -4.94 8.40 -8.31
CA SER A 118 -6.40 8.19 -8.39
C SER A 118 -6.86 6.95 -7.64
N SER A 119 -5.96 6.23 -6.97
CA SER A 119 -6.29 4.97 -6.30
C SER A 119 -7.12 5.19 -5.03
N PRO A 120 -7.98 4.22 -4.67
CA PRO A 120 -8.65 4.22 -3.37
C PRO A 120 -7.67 4.36 -2.20
N LEU A 121 -6.44 3.84 -2.34
CA LEU A 121 -5.40 3.98 -1.32
C LEU A 121 -5.01 5.44 -1.06
N TYR A 122 -4.80 6.23 -2.12
CA TYR A 122 -4.51 7.66 -1.97
C TYR A 122 -5.71 8.45 -1.47
N LEU A 123 -6.93 8.05 -1.84
CA LEU A 123 -8.16 8.57 -1.26
C LEU A 123 -8.17 8.37 0.27
N ILE A 124 -7.87 7.16 0.75
CA ILE A 124 -7.81 6.87 2.19
C ILE A 124 -6.74 7.69 2.86
N PHE A 125 -5.54 7.81 2.28
CA PHE A 125 -4.49 8.66 2.86
C PHE A 125 -4.86 10.14 2.93
N GLN A 126 -5.76 10.61 2.05
CA GLN A 126 -6.26 11.97 2.13
C GLN A 126 -7.35 12.16 3.17
N THR A 127 -8.04 11.11 3.59
CA THR A 127 -9.21 11.21 4.48
C THR A 127 -8.92 10.69 5.88
N TRP A 128 -7.95 9.79 6.00
CA TRP A 128 -7.70 9.03 7.22
C TRP A 128 -6.22 8.71 7.39
N ILE A 129 -5.55 9.48 8.25
CA ILE A 129 -4.11 9.34 8.54
C ILE A 129 -3.86 8.71 9.93
N GLY A 130 -4.89 8.12 10.54
CA GLY A 130 -4.85 7.59 11.92
C GLY A 130 -4.09 6.26 12.11
N PHE A 131 -3.37 5.75 11.11
CA PHE A 131 -2.78 4.40 11.13
C PHE A 131 -1.39 4.39 10.51
N SER A 132 -0.60 3.36 10.82
CA SER A 132 0.73 3.12 10.24
C SER A 132 0.71 2.79 8.73
N ASP A 133 -0.38 3.11 8.02
CA ASP A 133 -0.61 2.72 6.63
C ASP A 133 0.30 3.47 5.65
N SER A 134 0.62 4.76 5.87
CA SER A 134 1.59 5.48 5.02
C SER A 134 2.99 4.87 5.10
N ILE A 135 3.45 4.50 6.30
CA ILE A 135 4.73 3.79 6.50
C ILE A 135 4.64 2.37 5.91
N THR A 136 3.50 1.70 6.07
CA THR A 136 3.27 0.38 5.45
C THR A 136 3.40 0.46 3.93
N PHE A 137 2.78 1.46 3.31
CA PHE A 137 2.87 1.70 1.87
C PHE A 137 4.30 2.02 1.44
N PHE A 138 5.04 2.82 2.20
CA PHE A 138 6.47 3.05 1.97
C PHE A 138 7.28 1.76 2.02
N LEU A 139 7.08 0.92 3.03
CA LEU A 139 7.79 -0.36 3.16
C LEU A 139 7.43 -1.33 2.04
N ILE A 140 6.16 -1.39 1.62
CA ILE A 140 5.74 -2.19 0.46
C ILE A 140 6.33 -1.63 -0.84
N THR A 141 6.50 -0.31 -0.94
CA THR A 141 7.20 0.35 -2.04
C THR A 141 8.64 -0.13 -2.15
N LEU A 142 9.39 -0.05 -1.04
CA LEU A 142 10.75 -0.57 -0.98
C LEU A 142 10.78 -2.07 -1.28
N TYR A 143 9.84 -2.84 -0.75
CA TYR A 143 9.77 -4.28 -0.97
C TYR A 143 9.61 -4.61 -2.46
N LEU A 144 8.62 -4.01 -3.13
CA LEU A 144 8.39 -4.22 -4.57
C LEU A 144 9.60 -3.78 -5.42
N ILE A 145 10.21 -2.64 -5.10
CA ILE A 145 11.45 -2.21 -5.77
C ILE A 145 12.53 -3.28 -5.59
N LEU A 146 12.77 -3.76 -4.37
CA LEU A 146 13.75 -4.81 -4.09
C LEU A 146 13.45 -6.12 -4.81
N LEU A 147 12.18 -6.51 -4.95
CA LEU A 147 11.78 -7.69 -5.73
C LEU A 147 12.24 -7.58 -7.19
N TYR A 148 12.12 -6.41 -7.81
CA TYR A 148 12.57 -6.16 -9.18
C TYR A 148 14.04 -5.76 -9.31
N CYS A 149 14.71 -5.36 -8.22
CA CYS A 149 16.12 -4.99 -8.25
C CYS A 149 17.01 -6.20 -8.55
N GLU A 150 17.96 -5.99 -9.46
CA GLU A 150 19.06 -6.93 -9.74
C GLU A 150 20.19 -6.66 -8.74
N LEU A 151 20.15 -7.37 -7.62
CA LEU A 151 21.17 -7.33 -6.58
C LEU A 151 21.78 -8.71 -6.41
N GLN A 152 22.99 -8.76 -5.86
CA GLN A 152 23.58 -10.01 -5.41
C GLN A 152 22.65 -10.69 -4.40
N THR A 153 22.49 -12.01 -4.50
CA THR A 153 21.52 -12.79 -3.71
C THR A 153 21.59 -12.52 -2.21
N LYS A 154 22.79 -12.52 -1.63
CA LYS A 154 22.98 -12.26 -0.19
C LYS A 154 22.47 -10.87 0.21
N VAL A 155 22.86 -9.84 -0.55
CA VAL A 155 22.42 -8.45 -0.33
C VAL A 155 20.91 -8.33 -0.45
N LYS A 156 20.32 -8.97 -1.48
CA LYS A 156 18.87 -8.96 -1.70
C LYS A 156 18.11 -9.61 -0.54
N VAL A 157 18.59 -10.76 -0.03
CA VAL A 157 18.01 -11.41 1.15
C VAL A 157 18.05 -10.48 2.35
N VAL A 158 19.21 -9.88 2.65
CA VAL A 158 19.38 -8.96 3.79
C VAL A 158 18.43 -7.76 3.70
N LEU A 159 18.37 -7.09 2.56
CA LEU A 159 17.52 -5.91 2.39
C LEU A 159 16.02 -6.26 2.44
N LEU A 160 15.61 -7.37 1.80
CA LEU A 160 14.24 -7.84 1.91
C LEU A 160 13.91 -8.21 3.36
N SER A 161 14.79 -8.90 4.09
CA SER A 161 14.60 -9.22 5.49
C SER A 161 14.45 -7.99 6.37
N LEU A 162 15.26 -6.95 6.12
CA LEU A 162 15.16 -5.69 6.85
C LEU A 162 13.80 -5.02 6.62
N VAL A 163 13.37 -4.89 5.37
CA VAL A 163 12.05 -4.30 5.04
C VAL A 163 10.91 -5.13 5.64
N LEU A 164 11.01 -6.46 5.59
CA LEU A 164 10.03 -7.37 6.20
C LEU A 164 9.97 -7.20 7.72
N PHE A 165 11.13 -7.14 8.38
CA PHE A 165 11.23 -6.91 9.81
C PHE A 165 10.59 -5.59 10.22
N LEU A 166 10.94 -4.49 9.53
CA LEU A 166 10.33 -3.17 9.79
C LEU A 166 8.82 -3.21 9.58
N GLY A 167 8.35 -3.88 8.52
CA GLY A 167 6.93 -4.03 8.24
C GLY A 167 6.19 -4.85 9.31
N MET A 168 6.81 -5.93 9.79
CA MET A 168 6.31 -6.72 10.92
C MET A 168 6.17 -5.87 12.19
N THR A 169 7.14 -5.01 12.49
CA THR A 169 7.07 -4.08 13.63
C THR A 169 6.10 -2.90 13.42
N ASN A 170 5.66 -2.65 12.18
CA ASN A 170 4.84 -1.49 11.82
C ASN A 170 3.34 -1.80 11.75
N HIS A 171 3.00 -2.96 11.18
CA HIS A 171 1.64 -3.44 10.97
C HIS A 171 1.66 -4.97 10.82
N PHE A 172 1.99 -5.70 11.88
CA PHE A 172 2.34 -7.13 11.81
C PHE A 172 1.40 -7.98 10.93
N PHE A 173 0.12 -8.07 11.30
CA PHE A 173 -0.84 -8.91 10.59
C PHE A 173 -1.10 -8.44 9.15
N GLN A 174 -1.38 -7.14 8.98
CA GLN A 174 -1.69 -6.57 7.67
C GLN A 174 -0.50 -6.68 6.71
N PHE A 175 0.71 -6.39 7.20
CA PHE A 175 1.94 -6.46 6.42
C PHE A 175 2.27 -7.89 5.99
N LEU A 176 2.12 -8.87 6.90
CA LEU A 176 2.32 -10.29 6.56
C LEU A 176 1.37 -10.76 5.46
N VAL A 177 0.09 -10.41 5.55
CA VAL A 177 -0.90 -10.78 4.54
C VAL A 177 -0.57 -10.12 3.19
N ILE A 178 -0.23 -8.83 3.18
CA ILE A 178 0.17 -8.13 1.94
C ILE A 178 1.37 -8.82 1.30
N VAL A 179 2.44 -9.05 2.08
CA VAL A 179 3.67 -9.70 1.60
C VAL A 179 3.38 -11.10 1.09
N PHE A 180 2.54 -11.87 1.78
CA PHE A 180 2.18 -13.22 1.37
C PHE A 180 1.49 -13.21 -0.01
N LEU A 181 0.43 -12.42 -0.18
CA LEU A 181 -0.28 -12.31 -1.46
C LEU A 181 0.63 -11.80 -2.57
N LEU A 182 1.48 -10.83 -2.26
CA LEU A 182 2.43 -10.26 -3.21
C LEU A 182 3.47 -11.28 -3.65
N ASN A 183 4.04 -12.06 -2.72
CA ASN A 183 5.01 -13.09 -3.03
C ASN A 183 4.40 -14.23 -3.84
N VAL A 184 3.20 -14.70 -3.47
CA VAL A 184 2.49 -15.72 -4.24
C VAL A 184 2.25 -15.22 -5.67
N SER A 185 1.78 -13.98 -5.82
CA SER A 185 1.54 -13.37 -7.14
C SER A 185 2.82 -13.18 -7.95
N PHE A 186 3.90 -12.76 -7.30
CA PHE A 186 5.22 -12.58 -7.92
C PHE A 186 5.82 -13.90 -8.40
N LEU A 187 5.67 -14.98 -7.61
CA LEU A 187 6.19 -16.30 -7.92
C LEU A 187 5.49 -16.97 -9.11
N ILE A 188 4.31 -16.50 -9.52
CA ILE A 188 3.67 -16.92 -10.78
C ILE A 188 4.62 -16.64 -11.96
N PHE A 189 5.34 -15.52 -11.92
CA PHE A 189 6.22 -15.05 -13.00
C PHE A 189 7.70 -15.36 -12.76
N TYR A 190 8.14 -15.43 -11.50
CA TYR A 190 9.56 -15.54 -11.11
C TYR A 190 9.82 -16.71 -10.16
N LYS A 191 9.47 -17.93 -10.57
CA LYS A 191 9.57 -19.16 -9.74
C LYS A 191 10.97 -19.38 -9.17
N GLU A 192 12.01 -19.00 -9.89
CA GLU A 192 13.41 -19.13 -9.49
C GLU A 192 13.78 -18.28 -8.27
N LYS A 193 12.96 -17.28 -7.91
CA LYS A 193 13.18 -16.41 -6.75
C LYS A 193 12.68 -17.01 -5.43
N LEU A 194 12.04 -18.18 -5.46
CA LEU A 194 11.46 -18.83 -4.27
C LEU A 194 12.47 -18.95 -3.11
N LYS A 195 13.69 -19.42 -3.37
CA LYS A 195 14.71 -19.58 -2.32
C LYS A 195 15.10 -18.25 -1.66
N ILE A 196 15.15 -17.17 -2.44
CA ILE A 196 15.48 -15.82 -1.95
C ILE A 196 14.37 -15.34 -1.02
N LEU A 197 13.11 -15.52 -1.41
CA LEU A 197 11.94 -15.11 -0.63
C LEU A 197 11.83 -15.89 0.69
N ILE A 198 12.02 -17.21 0.64
CA ILE A 198 12.04 -18.06 1.86
C ILE A 198 13.15 -17.60 2.80
N GLY A 199 14.37 -17.39 2.28
CA GLY A 199 15.48 -16.89 3.08
C GLY A 199 15.16 -15.53 3.70
N ALA A 200 14.60 -14.61 2.92
CA ALA A 200 14.25 -13.28 3.41
C ALA A 200 13.22 -13.31 4.55
N ILE A 201 12.17 -14.13 4.39
CA ILE A 201 11.13 -14.33 5.41
C ILE A 201 11.73 -14.95 6.66
N PHE A 202 12.51 -16.03 6.53
CA PHE A 202 13.12 -16.71 7.67
C PHE A 202 14.00 -15.77 8.51
N PHE A 203 14.90 -15.01 7.86
CA PHE A 203 15.74 -14.03 8.55
C PHE A 203 14.93 -12.88 9.18
N ALA A 204 13.86 -12.41 8.52
CA ALA A 204 12.99 -11.38 9.09
C ALA A 204 12.30 -11.86 10.37
N PHE A 205 11.83 -13.10 10.41
CA PHE A 205 11.24 -13.70 11.61
C PHE A 205 12.25 -13.87 12.74
N ILE A 206 13.51 -14.22 12.44
CA ILE A 206 14.58 -14.22 13.45
C ILE A 206 14.78 -12.82 14.02
N LEU A 207 14.91 -11.80 13.17
CA LEU A 207 15.07 -10.41 13.63
C LEU A 207 13.87 -9.96 14.47
N TYR A 208 12.65 -10.31 14.06
CA TYR A 208 11.44 -10.01 14.80
C TYR A 208 11.42 -10.70 16.16
N ALA A 209 11.80 -11.98 16.24
CA ALA A 209 11.90 -12.71 17.50
C ALA A 209 12.94 -12.07 18.44
N LEU A 210 14.12 -11.70 17.93
CA LEU A 210 15.14 -10.99 18.70
C LEU A 210 14.65 -9.64 19.20
N PHE A 211 13.92 -8.91 18.36
CA PHE A 211 13.26 -7.66 18.74
C PHE A 211 12.24 -7.87 19.87
N LEU A 212 11.40 -8.90 19.79
CA LEU A 212 10.45 -9.23 20.87
C LEU A 212 11.16 -9.54 22.18
N VAL A 213 12.22 -10.35 22.15
CA VAL A 213 13.05 -10.65 23.32
C VAL A 213 13.62 -9.36 23.91
N PHE A 214 14.11 -8.45 23.08
CA PHE A 214 14.61 -7.15 23.53
C PHE A 214 13.50 -6.31 24.16
N ILE A 215 12.36 -6.15 23.48
CA ILE A 215 11.24 -5.33 23.94
C ILE A 215 10.73 -5.80 25.32
N PHE A 216 10.51 -7.11 25.50
CA PHE A 216 9.94 -7.62 26.76
C PHE A 216 10.93 -7.63 27.92
N ASN A 217 12.24 -7.67 27.66
CA ASN A 217 13.25 -7.65 28.71
C ASN A 217 13.70 -6.24 29.10
N HIS A 218 13.60 -5.26 28.21
CA HIS A 218 14.19 -3.94 28.40
C HIS A 218 13.18 -2.78 28.40
N THR A 219 11.89 -3.05 28.22
CA THR A 219 10.86 -2.00 28.19
C THR A 219 9.65 -2.37 29.04
N LEU A 220 8.78 -1.40 29.27
CA LEU A 220 7.50 -1.63 29.97
C LEU A 220 6.40 -2.15 29.02
N ILE A 221 6.69 -2.31 27.72
CA ILE A 221 5.70 -2.75 26.74
C ILE A 221 5.29 -4.18 27.07
N ILE A 222 3.99 -4.41 27.21
CA ILE A 222 3.42 -5.74 27.42
C ILE A 222 2.84 -6.28 26.12
N TRP A 223 2.60 -7.59 26.09
CA TRP A 223 1.88 -8.22 25.00
C TRP A 223 0.44 -7.67 24.93
N ASN A 224 0.18 -6.80 23.96
CA ASN A 224 -1.14 -6.20 23.73
C ASN A 224 -1.51 -6.32 22.24
N HIS A 225 -2.50 -7.16 21.95
CA HIS A 225 -3.08 -7.34 20.62
C HIS A 225 -4.55 -6.91 20.59
N SER A 226 -4.80 -5.65 20.92
CA SER A 226 -6.14 -5.04 20.92
C SER A 226 -6.95 -5.31 19.64
N ARG A 227 -6.31 -5.49 18.48
CA ARG A 227 -6.99 -5.82 17.21
C ARG A 227 -7.39 -7.28 17.05
N VAL A 228 -6.60 -8.23 17.57
CA VAL A 228 -6.94 -9.67 17.48
C VAL A 228 -8.11 -10.01 18.40
N SER A 229 -8.17 -9.39 19.58
CA SER A 229 -9.33 -9.50 20.48
C SER A 229 -10.60 -8.88 19.93
N THR A 230 -10.49 -7.89 19.03
CA THR A 230 -11.64 -7.29 18.36
C THR A 230 -12.20 -8.25 17.30
N PHE A 231 -11.35 -8.96 16.56
CA PHE A 231 -11.77 -9.93 15.54
C PHE A 231 -12.58 -11.11 16.10
N SER A 232 -12.22 -11.62 17.28
CA SER A 232 -12.96 -12.72 17.90
C SER A 232 -14.37 -12.33 18.34
N GLN A 233 -14.65 -11.04 18.53
CA GLN A 233 -15.96 -10.52 18.91
C GLN A 233 -16.89 -10.22 17.71
N MET A 234 -16.36 -10.30 16.47
CA MET A 234 -17.11 -9.93 15.26
C MET A 234 -18.02 -11.05 14.71
N TRP A 235 -17.89 -12.28 15.20
CA TRP A 235 -18.60 -13.42 14.62
C TRP A 235 -20.12 -13.34 14.81
N GLY A 236 -20.88 -13.83 13.82
CA GLY A 236 -22.34 -13.91 13.87
C GLY A 236 -23.04 -12.71 13.22
N ASN A 237 -24.04 -12.13 13.91
CA ASN A 237 -24.95 -11.16 13.32
C ASN A 237 -24.26 -9.84 12.90
N GLU A 238 -23.24 -9.40 13.64
CA GLU A 238 -22.48 -8.20 13.28
C GLU A 238 -21.68 -8.40 11.99
N PHE A 239 -20.98 -9.53 11.85
CA PHE A 239 -20.30 -9.90 10.60
C PHE A 239 -21.27 -9.92 9.42
N VAL A 240 -22.47 -10.51 9.58
CA VAL A 240 -23.48 -10.54 8.52
C VAL A 240 -23.95 -9.13 8.20
N ARG A 241 -24.33 -8.32 9.20
CA ARG A 241 -24.79 -6.93 9.02
C ARG A 241 -23.78 -6.09 8.27
N MET A 242 -22.51 -6.17 8.65
CA MET A 242 -21.44 -5.38 8.03
C MET A 242 -21.20 -5.77 6.57
N ASN A 243 -21.37 -7.04 6.21
CA ASN A 243 -21.05 -7.54 4.88
C ASN A 243 -22.25 -7.50 3.92
N THR A 244 -23.49 -7.55 4.42
CA THR A 244 -24.71 -7.47 3.58
C THR A 244 -25.20 -6.05 3.32
N SER A 245 -24.75 -5.08 4.11
CA SER A 245 -25.05 -3.66 3.90
C SER A 245 -24.31 -3.09 2.69
N GLU A 246 -25.04 -2.43 1.80
CA GLU A 246 -24.50 -1.70 0.63
C GLU A 246 -23.49 -2.50 -0.22
N PRO A 247 -23.82 -3.74 -0.67
CA PRO A 247 -22.86 -4.63 -1.31
C PRO A 247 -22.39 -4.11 -2.68
N SER A 248 -23.31 -3.51 -3.46
CA SER A 248 -23.01 -2.98 -4.79
C SER A 248 -22.12 -1.74 -4.72
N LEU A 249 -22.46 -0.80 -3.84
CA LEU A 249 -21.62 0.40 -3.60
C LEU A 249 -20.27 -0.03 -3.02
N GLY A 250 -20.26 -0.91 -2.00
CA GLY A 250 -19.05 -1.46 -1.43
C GLY A 250 -18.12 -2.08 -2.46
N THR A 251 -18.67 -2.80 -3.44
CA THR A 251 -17.90 -3.37 -4.55
C THR A 251 -17.37 -2.28 -5.48
N LEU A 252 -18.21 -1.33 -5.92
CA LEU A 252 -17.78 -0.23 -6.79
C LEU A 252 -16.65 0.60 -6.16
N GLY A 253 -16.70 0.81 -4.84
CA GLY A 253 -15.68 1.55 -4.09
C GLY A 253 -14.32 0.85 -3.97
N LEU A 254 -14.21 -0.43 -4.32
CA LEU A 254 -12.95 -1.20 -4.18
C LEU A 254 -11.82 -0.67 -5.07
N PHE A 255 -12.14 -0.17 -6.26
CA PHE A 255 -11.17 0.32 -7.23
C PHE A 255 -11.44 1.74 -7.72
N HIS A 256 -12.64 2.28 -7.45
CA HIS A 256 -13.05 3.60 -7.94
C HIS A 256 -12.72 3.77 -9.44
N GLY A 257 -12.15 4.91 -9.85
CA GLY A 257 -11.87 5.23 -11.25
C GLY A 257 -10.85 4.32 -11.92
N LEU A 258 -10.33 3.30 -11.22
CA LEU A 258 -9.40 2.31 -11.75
C LEU A 258 -10.10 1.09 -12.38
N TRP A 259 -11.43 0.95 -12.28
CA TRP A 259 -12.16 -0.19 -12.87
C TRP A 259 -11.79 -0.50 -14.33
N PRO A 260 -11.67 0.46 -15.25
CA PRO A 260 -11.26 0.15 -16.63
C PRO A 260 -9.86 -0.48 -16.72
N VAL A 261 -8.91 -0.01 -15.90
CA VAL A 261 -7.56 -0.57 -15.84
C VAL A 261 -7.59 -2.00 -15.28
N VAL A 262 -8.39 -2.22 -14.24
CA VAL A 262 -8.58 -3.53 -13.60
C VAL A 262 -9.22 -4.52 -14.57
N ILE A 263 -10.27 -4.11 -15.30
CA ILE A 263 -10.94 -4.95 -16.31
C ILE A 263 -9.96 -5.32 -17.44
N LEU A 264 -9.14 -4.37 -17.91
CA LEU A 264 -8.10 -4.67 -18.88
C LEU A 264 -7.14 -5.75 -18.35
N LEU A 265 -6.73 -5.66 -17.09
CA LEU A 265 -5.88 -6.68 -16.46
C LEU A 265 -6.59 -8.02 -16.29
N PHE A 266 -7.89 -8.05 -15.99
CA PHE A 266 -8.66 -9.29 -15.90
C PHE A 266 -8.71 -10.02 -17.24
N ILE A 267 -8.90 -9.28 -18.33
CA ILE A 267 -8.90 -9.83 -19.69
C ILE A 267 -7.51 -10.34 -20.07
N ARG A 268 -6.46 -9.59 -19.74
CA ARG A 268 -5.08 -9.89 -20.16
C ARG A 268 -4.38 -10.92 -19.28
N MET A 269 -4.73 -10.95 -18.01
CA MET A 269 -4.12 -11.75 -16.96
C MET A 269 -5.21 -12.31 -16.05
N PRO A 270 -6.00 -13.31 -16.50
CA PRO A 270 -7.16 -13.81 -15.75
C PRO A 270 -6.85 -14.28 -14.32
N ILE A 271 -5.62 -14.72 -14.05
CA ILE A 271 -5.18 -15.09 -12.71
C ILE A 271 -5.28 -13.94 -11.70
N SER A 272 -5.24 -12.69 -12.16
CA SER A 272 -5.41 -11.51 -11.30
C SER A 272 -6.80 -11.48 -10.64
N ILE A 273 -7.84 -11.99 -11.31
CA ILE A 273 -9.21 -12.09 -10.76
C ILE A 273 -9.19 -12.85 -9.44
N LEU A 274 -8.51 -14.01 -9.41
CA LEU A 274 -8.41 -14.84 -8.21
C LEU A 274 -7.71 -14.09 -7.08
N VAL A 275 -6.60 -13.39 -7.38
CA VAL A 275 -5.84 -12.67 -6.36
C VAL A 275 -6.65 -11.50 -5.79
N PHE A 276 -7.35 -10.72 -6.63
CA PHE A 276 -8.20 -9.64 -6.16
C PHE A 276 -9.43 -10.14 -5.40
N PHE A 277 -9.97 -11.30 -5.78
CA PHE A 277 -11.03 -11.95 -5.01
C PHE A 277 -10.54 -12.36 -3.61
N VAL A 278 -9.32 -12.87 -3.48
CA VAL A 278 -8.73 -13.16 -2.17
C VAL A 278 -8.53 -11.86 -1.36
N CYS A 279 -8.05 -10.78 -1.98
CA CYS A 279 -7.97 -9.47 -1.32
C CYS A 279 -9.33 -9.01 -0.79
N TYR A 280 -10.39 -9.18 -1.59
CA TYR A 280 -11.76 -8.86 -1.22
C TYR A 280 -12.25 -9.70 -0.03
N LEU A 281 -12.08 -11.02 -0.09
CA LEU A 281 -12.47 -11.91 1.01
C LEU A 281 -11.79 -11.52 2.33
N ILE A 282 -10.48 -11.27 2.30
CA ILE A 282 -9.74 -10.86 3.49
C ILE A 282 -10.25 -9.52 4.03
N SER A 283 -10.51 -8.55 3.14
CA SER A 283 -11.02 -7.23 3.55
C SER A 283 -12.40 -7.29 4.22
N MET A 284 -13.25 -8.23 3.80
CA MET A 284 -14.58 -8.47 4.39
C MET A 284 -14.52 -9.08 5.79
N LEU A 285 -13.35 -9.58 6.21
CA LEU A 285 -13.12 -10.02 7.58
C LEU A 285 -12.77 -8.85 8.53
N THR A 286 -12.81 -7.60 8.06
CA THR A 286 -12.40 -6.43 8.84
C THR A 286 -13.48 -5.36 8.89
N TYR A 287 -13.50 -4.54 9.95
CA TYR A 287 -14.36 -3.36 10.06
C TYR A 287 -14.13 -2.32 8.97
N ASP A 288 -12.97 -2.36 8.34
CA ASP A 288 -12.53 -1.35 7.39
C ASP A 288 -12.20 -1.97 6.05
N THR A 289 -13.25 -2.55 5.47
CA THR A 289 -13.19 -3.28 4.21
C THR A 289 -12.57 -2.44 3.10
N GLY A 290 -13.00 -1.17 2.94
CA GLY A 290 -12.51 -0.30 1.89
C GLY A 290 -11.00 -0.07 2.00
N ARG A 291 -10.52 0.24 3.20
CA ARG A 291 -9.09 0.47 3.41
C ARG A 291 -8.24 -0.77 3.29
N VAL A 292 -8.63 -1.83 3.98
CA VAL A 292 -7.87 -3.08 3.98
C VAL A 292 -7.81 -3.62 2.56
N PHE A 293 -8.89 -3.51 1.79
CA PHE A 293 -8.85 -3.84 0.37
C PHE A 293 -7.87 -2.97 -0.41
N ALA A 294 -7.93 -1.64 -0.27
CA ALA A 294 -7.08 -0.73 -1.03
C ALA A 294 -5.58 -0.99 -0.79
N ILE A 295 -5.18 -1.23 0.47
CA ILE A 295 -3.78 -1.47 0.82
C ILE A 295 -3.30 -2.88 0.44
N LEU A 296 -4.20 -3.89 0.41
CA LEU A 296 -3.90 -5.23 -0.12
C LEU A 296 -3.80 -5.24 -1.64
N SER A 297 -4.75 -4.60 -2.31
CA SER A 297 -4.94 -4.72 -3.76
C SER A 297 -4.01 -3.81 -4.56
N THR A 298 -3.62 -2.64 -4.04
CA THR A 298 -2.78 -1.68 -4.78
C THR A 298 -1.40 -2.27 -5.15
N PRO A 299 -0.62 -2.88 -4.25
CA PRO A 299 0.65 -3.50 -4.60
C PRO A 299 0.51 -4.61 -5.64
N ILE A 300 -0.58 -5.39 -5.55
CA ILE A 300 -0.93 -6.46 -6.48
C ILE A 300 -1.27 -5.88 -7.87
N LEU A 301 -2.05 -4.81 -7.90
CA LEU A 301 -2.41 -4.07 -9.12
C LEU A 301 -1.15 -3.52 -9.82
N ILE A 302 -0.20 -2.98 -9.07
CA ILE A 302 1.09 -2.51 -9.60
C ILE A 302 1.87 -3.68 -10.19
N LEU A 303 2.01 -4.79 -9.45
CA LEU A 303 2.71 -5.99 -9.93
C LEU A 303 2.12 -6.50 -11.24
N PHE A 304 0.80 -6.69 -11.31
CA PHE A 304 0.15 -7.14 -12.55
C PHE A 304 0.26 -6.11 -13.67
N SER A 305 0.23 -4.81 -13.37
CA SER A 305 0.45 -3.76 -14.37
C SER A 305 1.86 -3.84 -14.97
N ILE A 306 2.88 -4.10 -14.15
CA ILE A 306 4.27 -4.29 -14.58
C ILE A 306 4.39 -5.53 -15.50
N GLU A 307 3.85 -6.67 -15.07
CA GLU A 307 3.96 -7.92 -15.83
C GLU A 307 3.12 -7.91 -17.11
N ASN A 308 1.95 -7.28 -17.09
CA ASN A 308 1.17 -7.01 -18.30
C ASN A 308 1.95 -6.10 -19.25
N TRP A 309 2.58 -5.03 -18.75
CA TRP A 309 3.34 -4.09 -19.58
C TRP A 309 4.46 -4.79 -20.36
N LYS A 310 5.25 -5.63 -19.68
CA LYS A 310 6.38 -6.38 -20.27
C LYS A 310 5.95 -7.34 -21.39
N SER A 311 4.73 -7.87 -21.31
CA SER A 311 4.20 -8.86 -22.25
C SER A 311 3.24 -8.30 -23.31
N SER A 312 2.90 -7.02 -23.21
CA SER A 312 1.89 -6.36 -24.05
C SER A 312 2.44 -5.83 -25.37
N SER A 313 1.57 -5.76 -26.38
CA SER A 313 1.85 -5.02 -27.61
C SER A 313 1.81 -3.51 -27.35
N VAL A 314 2.43 -2.72 -28.24
CA VAL A 314 2.43 -1.25 -28.15
C VAL A 314 1.02 -0.67 -28.09
N LEU A 315 0.06 -1.26 -28.82
CA LEU A 315 -1.34 -0.83 -28.79
C LEU A 315 -1.95 -0.99 -27.39
N ILE A 316 -1.74 -2.15 -26.76
CA ILE A 316 -2.24 -2.43 -25.41
C ILE A 316 -1.56 -1.51 -24.38
N GLN A 317 -0.26 -1.27 -24.53
CA GLN A 317 0.48 -0.34 -23.67
C GLN A 317 -0.08 1.10 -23.77
N ARG A 318 -0.38 1.58 -24.99
CA ARG A 318 -1.02 2.89 -25.19
C ARG A 318 -2.42 2.94 -24.60
N GLY A 319 -3.21 1.87 -24.79
CA GLY A 319 -4.53 1.73 -24.18
C GLY A 319 -4.45 1.80 -22.66
N TRP A 320 -3.52 1.06 -22.04
CA TRP A 320 -3.30 1.09 -20.60
C TRP A 320 -2.95 2.51 -20.10
N ILE A 321 -2.03 3.22 -20.78
CA ILE A 321 -1.70 4.61 -20.41
C ILE A 321 -2.95 5.50 -20.49
N LEU A 322 -3.70 5.42 -21.58
CA LEU A 322 -4.91 6.22 -21.76
C LEU A 322 -5.90 5.97 -20.61
N LEU A 323 -6.15 4.71 -20.25
CA LEU A 323 -7.03 4.36 -19.13
C LEU A 323 -6.52 4.91 -17.79
N THR A 324 -5.20 4.87 -17.54
CA THR A 324 -4.64 5.46 -16.32
C THR A 324 -4.77 6.97 -16.27
N ILE A 325 -4.50 7.68 -17.38
CA ILE A 325 -4.62 9.15 -17.46
C ILE A 325 -6.08 9.60 -17.35
N LEU A 326 -7.03 8.79 -17.83
CA LEU A 326 -8.46 9.07 -17.68
C LEU A 326 -9.00 8.74 -16.28
N SER A 327 -8.26 7.99 -15.45
CA SER A 327 -8.77 7.61 -14.12
C SER A 327 -9.12 8.77 -13.18
N PRO A 328 -8.40 9.91 -13.12
CA PRO A 328 -8.83 11.08 -12.34
C PRO A 328 -10.16 11.65 -12.83
N LEU A 329 -10.36 11.71 -14.16
CA LEU A 329 -11.60 12.18 -14.75
C LEU A 329 -12.74 11.26 -14.33
N ILE A 330 -12.55 9.94 -14.43
CA ILE A 330 -13.57 8.96 -14.02
C ILE A 330 -13.90 9.10 -12.53
N CYS A 331 -12.89 9.28 -11.66
CA CYS A 331 -13.11 9.54 -10.24
C CYS A 331 -13.96 10.79 -9.98
N SER A 332 -13.88 11.82 -10.83
CA SER A 332 -14.67 13.04 -10.70
C SER A 332 -16.13 12.92 -11.16
N LEU A 333 -16.50 11.82 -11.85
CA LEU A 333 -17.85 11.64 -12.40
C LEU A 333 -18.89 11.13 -11.39
N TYR A 334 -18.47 10.72 -10.19
CA TYR A 334 -19.36 10.19 -9.17
C TYR A 334 -18.84 10.52 -7.76
N PRO A 335 -19.72 10.57 -6.74
CA PRO A 335 -19.29 10.84 -5.38
C PRO A 335 -18.37 9.73 -4.89
N LEU A 336 -17.22 10.13 -4.33
CA LEU A 336 -16.23 9.21 -3.80
C LEU A 336 -16.60 8.82 -2.37
N PHE A 337 -16.43 7.55 -2.05
CA PHE A 337 -16.85 6.99 -0.77
C PHE A 337 -16.07 5.74 -0.41
N TYR A 338 -16.05 5.37 0.86
CA TYR A 338 -15.51 4.09 1.30
C TYR A 338 -16.46 3.39 2.28
N LYS A 339 -16.31 2.08 2.42
CA LYS A 339 -17.12 1.27 3.32
C LYS A 339 -16.40 1.05 4.65
N TRP A 340 -17.01 1.50 5.74
CA TRP A 340 -16.54 1.32 7.12
C TRP A 340 -17.69 0.89 8.02
N ASP A 341 -17.52 -0.18 8.80
CA ASP A 341 -18.53 -0.74 9.71
C ASP A 341 -19.91 -0.99 9.04
N GLY A 342 -19.88 -1.45 7.80
CA GLY A 342 -21.11 -1.68 7.02
C GLY A 342 -21.79 -0.40 6.51
N ARG A 343 -21.18 0.77 6.67
CA ARG A 343 -21.73 2.06 6.23
C ARG A 343 -20.88 2.66 5.13
N ILE A 344 -21.53 3.39 4.23
CA ILE A 344 -20.88 4.18 3.20
C ILE A 344 -20.54 5.55 3.76
N ILE A 345 -19.27 5.93 3.71
CA ILE A 345 -18.78 7.25 4.08
C ILE A 345 -18.43 8.00 2.82
N TYR A 346 -19.24 9.01 2.48
CA TYR A 346 -18.97 9.92 1.38
C TYR A 346 -17.92 10.97 1.76
N LEU A 347 -17.12 11.38 0.78
CA LEU A 347 -16.01 12.30 0.96
C LEU A 347 -16.31 13.74 0.53
N LEU A 348 -17.57 14.03 0.21
CA LEU A 348 -18.09 15.35 -0.17
C LEU A 348 -19.08 15.87 0.86
#